data_AF-A2DV00-F1
#
_entry.id   AF-A2DV00-F1
#
_cell.length_a   1.000
_cell.length_b   1.000
_cell.length_c   1.000
_cell.angle_alpha   90.00
_cell.angle_beta   90.00
_cell.angle_gamma   90.00
#
_symmetry.space_group_name_H-M   'P 1'
#
loop_
_entity.id
_entity.type
_entity.pdbx_description
1 polymer ?
#
loop_
_entity_poly.entity_id
_entity_poly.type
_entity_poly.pdbx_seq_one_letter_code
_entity_poly.pdbx_strand_id
1 'polypeptide(L)'
;MSEYKFYSYNALANAVKNEFSNAINVNVIFNKKSVKGLYISFVKPYAIIIDRKRYTPHEIAVLLKQKGIYVNIKDSHYTIMKNSNVEFFSIVLDLTQQKEFKKGENVVKYYPSSLKMITNKDTLHKILPVIEEATIEFDEEGMESRNAEPIVEESDPEESDSEDL
;
A
#
# COMPACT_ATOMS: atom_id res chain seq x y z
N MET A 1 -2.13 -18.15 4.05
CA MET A 1 -1.41 -17.02 3.42
C MET A 1 -0.16 -16.75 4.23
N SER A 2 0.99 -16.55 3.59
CA SER A 2 2.24 -16.20 4.28
C SER A 2 2.21 -14.76 4.81
N GLU A 3 3.17 -14.45 5.70
CA GLU A 3 3.40 -13.12 6.25
C GLU A 3 3.68 -12.05 5.18
N TYR A 4 3.78 -10.79 5.62
CA TYR A 4 4.23 -9.70 4.76
C TYR A 4 5.61 -10.01 4.16
N LYS A 5 5.74 -9.85 2.84
CA LYS A 5 6.98 -10.16 2.13
C LYS A 5 7.72 -8.91 1.71
N PHE A 6 9.01 -8.90 1.98
CA PHE A 6 9.95 -7.85 1.55
C PHE A 6 10.75 -8.36 0.36
N TYR A 7 10.51 -7.80 -0.82
CA TYR A 7 11.17 -8.19 -2.06
C TYR A 7 12.34 -7.27 -2.37
N SER A 8 13.50 -7.85 -2.72
CA SER A 8 14.46 -7.13 -3.56
C SER A 8 13.90 -6.95 -4.97
N TYR A 9 14.43 -6.01 -5.75
CA TYR A 9 13.97 -5.78 -7.11
C TYR A 9 13.98 -7.05 -7.96
N ASN A 10 15.04 -7.84 -7.87
CA ASN A 10 15.17 -9.07 -8.65
C ASN A 10 14.22 -10.17 -8.15
N ALA A 11 14.02 -10.26 -6.82
CA ALA A 11 13.08 -11.24 -6.27
C ALA A 11 11.64 -10.91 -6.67
N LEU A 12 11.27 -9.63 -6.71
CA LEU A 12 9.96 -9.21 -7.22
C LEU A 12 9.83 -9.52 -8.71
N ALA A 13 10.85 -9.20 -9.51
CA ALA A 13 10.87 -9.49 -10.95
C ALA A 13 10.65 -10.99 -11.22
N ASN A 14 11.38 -11.86 -10.52
CA ASN A 14 11.22 -13.32 -10.63
C ASN A 14 9.81 -13.77 -10.20
N ALA A 15 9.31 -13.26 -9.07
CA ALA A 15 7.98 -13.62 -8.58
C ALA A 15 6.87 -13.23 -9.58
N VAL A 16 6.94 -12.01 -10.12
CA VAL A 16 6.01 -11.54 -11.14
C VAL A 16 6.18 -12.32 -12.44
N LYS A 17 7.40 -12.63 -12.88
CA LYS A 17 7.62 -13.42 -14.10
C LYS A 17 7.10 -14.85 -13.99
N ASN A 18 7.15 -15.45 -12.79
CA ASN A 18 6.60 -16.77 -12.55
C ASN A 18 5.06 -16.80 -12.62
N GLU A 19 4.41 -15.76 -12.11
CA GLU A 19 2.95 -15.62 -12.15
C GLU A 19 2.45 -15.14 -13.53
N PHE A 20 3.22 -14.28 -14.18
CA PHE A 20 2.93 -13.67 -15.48
C PHE A 20 4.08 -13.97 -16.45
N SER A 21 4.13 -15.20 -16.97
CA SER A 21 5.23 -15.69 -17.82
C SER A 21 5.53 -14.80 -19.03
N ASN A 22 4.49 -14.16 -19.58
CA ASN A 22 4.59 -13.32 -20.77
C ASN A 22 4.80 -11.83 -20.45
N ALA A 23 4.88 -11.44 -19.17
CA ALA A 23 5.07 -10.05 -18.80
C ALA A 23 6.42 -9.51 -19.32
N ILE A 24 6.40 -8.29 -19.83
CA ILE A 24 7.54 -7.59 -20.43
C ILE A 24 8.11 -6.59 -19.43
N ASN A 25 7.27 -5.88 -18.67
CA ASN A 25 7.72 -4.88 -17.72
C ASN A 25 6.89 -4.85 -16.44
N VAL A 26 7.55 -4.45 -15.34
CA VAL A 26 6.88 -4.14 -14.07
C VAL A 26 7.32 -2.75 -13.63
N ASN A 27 6.35 -1.88 -13.36
CA ASN A 27 6.58 -0.58 -12.75
C ASN A 27 6.00 -0.59 -11.35
N VAL A 28 6.86 -0.50 -10.35
CA VAL A 28 6.44 -0.35 -8.95
C VAL A 28 6.44 1.11 -8.62
N ILE A 29 5.26 1.67 -8.37
CA ILE A 29 5.09 3.09 -8.08
C ILE A 29 4.92 3.26 -6.59
N PHE A 30 5.58 4.25 -6.01
CA PHE A 30 5.58 4.51 -4.59
C PHE A 30 5.83 5.99 -4.30
N ASN A 31 5.39 6.40 -3.12
CA ASN A 31 5.70 7.71 -2.57
C ASN A 31 7.10 7.70 -1.94
N LYS A 32 7.78 8.84 -1.97
CA LYS A 32 9.11 9.08 -1.39
C LYS A 32 9.23 8.64 0.08
N LYS A 33 8.12 8.64 0.82
CA LYS A 33 8.02 8.14 2.21
C LYS A 33 8.48 6.68 2.27
N SER A 34 9.77 6.51 2.55
CA SER A 34 10.40 5.22 2.77
C SER A 34 10.43 4.92 4.26
N VAL A 35 10.27 3.65 4.60
CA VAL A 35 10.41 3.16 5.96
C VAL A 35 11.83 2.58 6.06
N LYS A 36 12.61 3.12 7.00
CA LYS A 36 13.98 2.68 7.23
C LYS A 36 13.98 1.60 8.33
N GLY A 37 14.36 0.39 7.99
CA GLY A 37 14.77 -0.62 8.97
C GLY A 37 16.23 -0.43 9.39
N LEU A 38 16.67 -1.16 10.42
CA LEU A 38 18.05 -1.13 10.93
C LEU A 38 19.12 -1.29 9.83
N TYR A 39 18.83 -2.03 8.76
CA TYR A 39 19.79 -2.38 7.71
C TYR A 39 19.29 -2.24 6.27
N ILE A 40 18.00 -1.88 6.05
CA ILE A 40 17.38 -1.87 4.72
C ILE A 40 16.34 -0.76 4.64
N SER A 41 16.33 0.01 3.54
CA SER A 41 15.25 0.93 3.21
C SER A 41 14.18 0.22 2.40
N PHE A 42 12.91 0.32 2.77
CA PHE A 42 11.81 -0.28 2.02
C PHE A 42 10.65 0.69 1.84
N VAL A 43 9.84 0.43 0.80
CA VAL A 43 8.62 1.18 0.51
C VAL A 43 7.44 0.24 0.40
N LYS A 44 6.28 0.70 0.84
CA LYS A 44 5.01 0.09 0.47
C LYS A 44 4.68 0.56 -0.96
N PRO A 45 4.47 -0.35 -1.92
CA PRO A 45 3.98 0.05 -3.23
C PRO A 45 2.66 0.81 -3.10
N TYR A 46 2.51 1.85 -3.88
CA TYR A 46 1.25 2.55 -4.07
C TYR A 46 0.43 1.86 -5.18
N ALA A 47 1.08 1.54 -6.29
CA ALA A 47 0.50 0.78 -7.40
C ALA A 47 1.60 -0.06 -8.08
N ILE A 48 1.19 -1.14 -8.73
CA ILE A 48 2.08 -1.97 -9.56
C ILE A 48 1.45 -2.05 -10.94
N ILE A 49 2.19 -1.67 -11.97
CA ILE A 49 1.76 -1.79 -13.36
C ILE A 49 2.58 -2.90 -14.00
N ILE A 50 1.91 -3.95 -14.44
CA ILE A 50 2.52 -5.02 -15.22
C ILE A 50 2.10 -4.79 -16.66
N ASP A 51 3.08 -4.56 -17.53
CA ASP A 51 2.89 -4.10 -18.90
C ASP A 51 2.05 -2.80 -18.96
N ARG A 52 0.77 -2.92 -19.30
CA ARG A 52 -0.20 -1.81 -19.37
C ARG A 52 -1.35 -1.98 -18.38
N LYS A 53 -1.38 -3.06 -17.61
CA LYS A 53 -2.44 -3.35 -16.65
C LYS A 53 -1.98 -2.94 -15.26
N ARG A 54 -2.80 -2.11 -14.63
CA ARG A 54 -2.58 -1.63 -13.28
C ARG A 54 -3.18 -2.61 -12.28
N TYR A 55 -2.46 -2.79 -11.18
CA TYR A 55 -2.87 -3.56 -10.02
C TYR A 55 -2.60 -2.75 -8.76
N THR A 56 -3.49 -2.91 -7.79
CA THR A 56 -3.26 -2.49 -6.42
C THR A 56 -2.19 -3.38 -5.76
N PRO A 57 -1.51 -2.89 -4.72
CA PRO A 57 -0.57 -3.70 -3.96
C PRO A 57 -1.20 -4.96 -3.34
N HIS A 58 -2.49 -4.89 -2.98
CA HIS A 58 -3.23 -6.03 -2.43
C HIS A 58 -3.50 -7.10 -3.48
N GLU A 59 -3.96 -6.73 -4.68
CA GLU A 59 -4.18 -7.69 -5.77
C GLU A 59 -2.89 -8.45 -6.13
N ILE A 60 -1.77 -7.74 -6.27
CA ILE A 60 -0.49 -8.41 -6.53
C ILE A 60 -0.08 -9.30 -5.34
N ALA A 61 -0.29 -8.86 -4.10
CA ALA A 61 0.02 -9.68 -2.93
C ALA A 61 -0.78 -11.00 -2.96
N VAL A 62 -2.08 -10.94 -3.26
CA VAL A 62 -2.96 -12.11 -3.36
C VAL A 62 -2.49 -13.05 -4.47
N LEU A 63 -2.20 -12.52 -5.67
CA LEU A 63 -1.70 -13.31 -6.80
C LEU A 63 -0.37 -14.00 -6.46
N LEU A 64 0.52 -13.30 -5.74
CA LEU A 64 1.79 -13.86 -5.26
C LEU A 64 1.66 -14.67 -3.95
N LYS A 65 0.42 -14.95 -3.50
CA LYS A 65 0.09 -15.73 -2.29
C LYS A 65 0.66 -15.17 -0.98
N GLN A 66 0.83 -13.85 -0.90
CA GLN A 66 1.32 -13.11 0.28
C GLN A 66 0.20 -12.31 0.96
N LYS A 67 0.34 -12.04 2.27
CA LYS A 67 -0.58 -11.10 2.98
C LYS A 67 -0.40 -9.65 2.54
N GLY A 68 0.81 -9.28 2.13
CA GLY A 68 1.15 -7.95 1.64
C GLY A 68 2.61 -7.90 1.20
N ILE A 69 2.96 -6.88 0.43
CA ILE A 69 4.29 -6.76 -0.18
C ILE A 69 4.92 -5.40 0.10
N TYR A 70 6.23 -5.44 0.31
CA TYR A 70 7.12 -4.29 0.41
C TYR A 70 8.29 -4.48 -0.53
N VAL A 71 8.87 -3.39 -1.01
CA VAL A 71 10.01 -3.43 -1.94
C VAL A 71 11.21 -2.74 -1.31
N ASN A 72 12.32 -3.47 -1.26
CA ASN A 72 13.59 -3.01 -0.73
C ASN A 72 14.26 -2.08 -1.74
N ILE A 73 14.49 -0.84 -1.34
CA ILE A 73 15.13 0.19 -2.16
C ILE A 73 16.65 0.04 -2.07
N LYS A 74 17.33 -0.01 -3.22
CA LYS A 74 18.81 0.04 -3.28
C LYS A 74 19.32 1.36 -2.71
N ASP A 75 20.44 1.33 -1.99
CA ASP A 75 21.03 2.53 -1.35
C ASP A 75 21.30 3.67 -2.34
N SER A 76 21.73 3.34 -3.57
CA SER A 76 21.92 4.33 -4.64
C SER A 76 20.62 5.01 -5.04
N HIS A 77 19.53 4.25 -5.17
CA HIS A 77 18.20 4.79 -5.47
C HIS A 77 17.66 5.61 -4.30
N TYR A 78 17.86 5.14 -3.07
CA TYR A 78 17.46 5.85 -1.86
C TYR A 78 18.15 7.22 -1.76
N THR A 79 19.45 7.29 -2.08
CA THR A 79 20.21 8.54 -2.07
C THR A 79 19.64 9.55 -3.07
N ILE A 80 19.32 9.09 -4.30
CA ILE A 80 18.67 9.92 -5.32
C ILE A 80 17.31 10.43 -4.82
N MET A 81 16.49 9.54 -4.26
CA MET A 81 15.16 9.90 -3.74
C MET A 81 15.25 10.94 -2.63
N LYS A 82 16.16 10.76 -1.68
CA LYS A 82 16.35 11.66 -0.53
C LYS A 82 16.65 13.09 -0.99
N ASN A 83 17.53 13.23 -1.99
CA ASN A 83 18.00 14.52 -2.51
C ASN A 83 17.06 15.16 -3.55
N SER A 84 15.99 14.47 -3.96
CA SER A 84 15.04 14.98 -4.94
C SER A 84 13.84 15.64 -4.27
N ASN A 85 13.30 16.72 -4.87
CA ASN A 85 12.05 17.36 -4.42
C ASN A 85 10.79 16.65 -4.92
N VAL A 86 10.95 15.58 -5.71
CA VAL A 86 9.84 14.81 -6.28
C VAL A 86 9.22 13.91 -5.21
N GLU A 87 7.89 13.85 -5.17
CA GLU A 87 7.15 13.04 -4.21
C GLU A 87 6.98 11.58 -4.66
N PHE A 88 6.83 11.32 -5.96
CA PHE A 88 6.55 9.98 -6.47
C PHE A 88 7.66 9.45 -7.38
N PHE A 89 7.92 8.16 -7.23
CA PHE A 89 8.94 7.44 -7.97
C PHE A 89 8.37 6.14 -8.52
N SER A 90 9.04 5.61 -9.54
CA SER A 90 8.81 4.28 -10.08
C SER A 90 10.11 3.48 -10.12
N ILE A 91 10.08 2.22 -9.71
CA ILE A 91 11.10 1.25 -10.06
C ILE A 91 10.61 0.49 -11.27
N VAL A 92 11.31 0.64 -12.39
CA VAL A 92 11.04 -0.09 -13.63
C VAL A 92 11.91 -1.33 -13.65
N LEU A 93 11.28 -2.50 -13.78
CA LEU A 93 11.91 -3.79 -13.95
C LEU A 93 11.62 -4.27 -15.37
N ASP A 94 12.68 -4.52 -16.14
CA ASP A 94 12.59 -5.07 -17.49
C ASP A 94 12.65 -6.60 -17.42
N LEU A 95 11.57 -7.27 -17.81
CA LEU A 95 11.39 -8.72 -17.76
C LEU A 95 11.62 -9.40 -19.11
N THR A 96 12.08 -8.67 -20.14
CA THR A 96 12.31 -9.23 -21.48
C THR A 96 13.50 -10.17 -21.50
N GLN A 97 14.58 -9.82 -20.80
CA GLN A 97 15.82 -10.59 -20.78
C GLN A 97 16.43 -10.60 -19.39
N GLN A 98 16.77 -11.80 -18.93
CA GLN A 98 17.55 -11.97 -17.71
C GLN A 98 19.03 -11.83 -18.05
N LYS A 99 19.73 -10.92 -17.38
CA LYS A 99 21.17 -10.73 -17.52
C LYS A 99 21.92 -11.59 -16.52
N GLU A 100 23.16 -11.90 -16.83
CA GLU A 100 24.05 -12.64 -15.94
C GLU A 100 25.24 -11.76 -15.57
N PHE A 101 25.62 -11.79 -14.29
CA PHE A 101 26.85 -11.19 -13.80
C PHE A 101 27.70 -12.27 -13.14
N LYS A 102 28.93 -12.44 -13.65
CA LYS A 102 29.91 -13.38 -13.08
C LYS A 102 30.81 -12.65 -12.11
N LYS A 103 30.91 -13.16 -10.88
CA LYS A 103 31.88 -12.69 -9.88
C LYS A 103 32.68 -13.89 -9.38
N GLY A 104 33.81 -14.15 -10.03
CA GLY A 104 34.55 -15.40 -9.87
C GLY A 104 33.74 -16.59 -10.40
N GLU A 105 33.60 -17.63 -9.58
CA GLU A 105 32.82 -18.84 -9.93
C GLU A 105 31.30 -18.64 -9.82
N ASN A 106 30.85 -17.59 -9.13
CA ASN A 106 29.43 -17.34 -8.91
C ASN A 106 28.80 -16.61 -10.11
N VAL A 107 27.73 -17.18 -10.65
CA VAL A 107 26.88 -16.56 -11.67
C VAL A 107 25.58 -16.07 -11.02
N VAL A 108 25.34 -14.77 -11.06
CA VAL A 108 24.12 -14.15 -10.56
C VAL A 108 23.25 -13.73 -11.73
N LYS A 109 22.03 -14.27 -11.81
CA LYS A 109 21.05 -13.86 -12.82
C LYS A 109 20.12 -12.78 -12.29
N TYR A 110 19.89 -11.74 -13.08
CA TYR A 110 19.05 -10.62 -12.68
C TYR A 110 18.30 -9.96 -13.83
N TYR A 111 17.15 -9.39 -13.50
CA TYR A 111 16.41 -8.50 -14.40
C TYR A 111 16.91 -7.05 -14.27
N PRO A 112 17.18 -6.33 -15.37
CA PRO A 112 17.55 -4.93 -15.33
C PRO A 112 16.51 -4.08 -14.59
N SER A 113 16.99 -3.12 -13.80
CA SER A 113 16.15 -2.26 -12.97
C SER A 113 16.59 -0.80 -13.07
N SER A 114 15.65 0.14 -13.14
CA SER A 114 15.95 1.59 -13.09
C SER A 114 14.99 2.33 -12.16
N LEU A 115 15.46 3.42 -11.56
CA LEU A 115 14.61 4.38 -10.85
C LEU A 115 14.16 5.48 -11.81
N LYS A 116 12.87 5.80 -11.82
CA LYS A 116 12.30 6.94 -12.54
C LYS A 116 11.60 7.87 -11.57
N MET A 117 11.74 9.17 -11.79
CA MET A 117 10.99 10.21 -11.11
C MET A 117 9.66 10.43 -11.83
N ILE A 118 8.57 10.59 -11.08
CA ILE A 118 7.25 10.90 -11.62
C ILE A 118 6.95 12.36 -11.28
N THR A 119 7.17 13.25 -12.24
CA THR A 119 7.00 14.71 -12.07
C THR A 119 5.69 15.24 -12.62
N ASN A 120 5.05 14.51 -13.53
CA ASN A 120 3.80 14.93 -14.16
C ASN A 120 2.59 14.49 -13.31
N LYS A 121 1.78 15.46 -12.87
CA LYS A 121 0.55 15.24 -12.10
C LYS A 121 -0.52 14.46 -12.88
N ASP A 122 -0.65 14.67 -14.18
CA ASP A 122 -1.63 13.93 -15.00
C ASP A 122 -1.28 12.45 -15.09
N THR A 123 0.01 12.15 -15.15
CA THR A 123 0.51 10.77 -15.08
C THR A 123 0.21 10.15 -13.73
N LEU A 124 0.29 10.92 -12.65
CA LEU A 124 -0.18 10.47 -11.34
C LEU A 124 -1.68 10.22 -11.35
N HIS A 125 -2.53 11.15 -11.76
CA HIS A 125 -4.00 10.94 -11.78
C HIS A 125 -4.46 9.73 -12.60
N LYS A 126 -3.76 9.38 -13.68
CA LYS A 126 -4.02 8.13 -14.45
C LYS A 126 -3.60 6.85 -13.71
N ILE A 127 -2.67 6.98 -12.76
CA ILE A 127 -2.07 5.86 -12.01
C ILE A 127 -2.51 5.83 -10.53
N LEU A 128 -3.10 6.90 -10.00
CA LEU A 128 -3.78 6.95 -8.71
C LEU A 128 -5.21 6.44 -8.91
N PRO A 129 -5.84 5.77 -7.93
CA PRO A 129 -7.24 5.41 -8.06
C PRO A 129 -8.01 6.72 -8.25
N VAL A 130 -9.02 6.72 -9.12
CA VAL A 130 -10.06 7.73 -8.97
C VAL A 130 -10.64 7.44 -7.59
N ILE A 131 -10.38 8.32 -6.63
CA ILE A 131 -11.18 8.33 -5.41
C ILE A 131 -12.53 8.81 -5.91
N GLU A 132 -13.44 7.89 -6.22
CA GLU A 132 -14.84 8.23 -6.12
C GLU A 132 -15.00 8.68 -4.67
N GLU A 133 -15.15 9.98 -4.47
CA GLU A 133 -15.65 10.49 -3.21
C GLU A 133 -16.97 9.75 -3.01
N ALA A 134 -16.95 8.73 -2.15
CA ALA A 134 -18.16 8.19 -1.61
C ALA A 134 -18.83 9.40 -0.98
N THR A 135 -19.84 9.92 -1.66
CA THR A 135 -20.85 10.78 -1.08
C THR A 135 -21.42 9.91 0.02
N ILE A 136 -20.91 10.10 1.23
CA ILE A 136 -21.64 9.68 2.42
C ILE A 136 -22.85 10.58 2.36
N GLU A 137 -23.93 10.06 1.78
CA GLU A 137 -25.25 10.55 2.12
C GLU A 137 -25.34 10.37 3.63
N PHE A 138 -25.11 11.46 4.35
CA PHE A 138 -25.53 11.56 5.73
C PHE A 138 -27.05 11.46 5.67
N ASP A 139 -27.56 10.25 5.89
CA ASP A 139 -28.95 10.07 6.26
C ASP A 139 -29.10 10.76 7.62
N GLU A 140 -29.66 11.97 7.62
CA GLU A 140 -29.90 12.77 8.82
C GLU A 140 -31.00 12.18 9.73
N GLU A 141 -31.53 10.99 9.42
CA GLU A 141 -32.43 10.26 10.31
C GLU A 141 -31.67 9.23 11.17
N GLY A 142 -30.91 9.69 12.17
CA GLY A 142 -30.33 8.72 13.11
C GLY A 142 -29.43 9.17 14.24
N MET A 143 -29.15 10.46 14.45
CA MET A 143 -28.32 10.91 15.58
C MET A 143 -28.75 12.24 16.22
N GLU A 144 -29.88 12.22 16.92
CA GLU A 144 -30.10 12.92 18.18
C GLU A 144 -30.86 11.91 19.06
N SER A 145 -30.46 11.47 20.25
CA SER A 145 -29.73 12.13 21.32
C SER A 145 -29.11 11.05 22.20
N ARG A 146 -27.77 10.90 22.20
CA ARG A 146 -27.06 10.28 23.32
C ARG A 146 -26.18 11.36 23.92
N ASN A 147 -26.74 12.09 24.88
CA ASN A 147 -26.10 12.76 26.01
C ASN A 147 -26.91 14.00 26.43
N ALA A 148 -27.95 13.78 27.22
CA ALA A 148 -28.42 14.76 28.19
C ALA A 148 -29.06 13.97 29.35
N GLU A 149 -28.31 13.93 30.46
CA GLU A 149 -28.64 13.72 31.88
C GLU A 149 -29.80 12.78 32.29
N PRO A 150 -29.61 11.95 33.34
CA PRO A 150 -30.69 11.14 33.87
C PRO A 150 -31.76 12.05 34.49
N ILE A 151 -32.98 11.92 33.97
CA ILE A 151 -34.20 12.46 34.60
C ILE A 151 -34.31 11.80 35.97
N VAL A 152 -34.29 12.63 37.02
CA VAL A 152 -34.62 12.20 38.38
C VAL A 152 -36.10 11.82 38.37
N GLU A 153 -36.41 10.53 38.56
CA GLU A 153 -37.79 10.10 38.85
C GLU A 153 -38.18 10.72 40.19
N GLU A 154 -39.05 11.75 40.16
CA GLU A 154 -39.89 12.07 41.31
C GLU A 154 -40.84 10.89 41.51
N SER A 155 -40.56 10.08 42.52
CA SER A 155 -41.51 9.12 43.04
C SER A 155 -42.60 9.87 43.80
N ASP A 156 -43.78 9.92 43.20
CA ASP A 156 -45.04 10.31 43.83
C ASP A 156 -45.41 9.25 44.88
N PRO A 157 -45.56 9.59 46.19
CA PRO A 157 -45.93 8.63 47.20
C PRO A 157 -47.45 8.63 47.37
N GLU A 158 -48.14 7.73 46.67
CA GLU A 158 -49.47 7.31 47.10
C GLU A 158 -49.48 5.80 47.34
N GLU A 159 -49.39 5.40 48.60
CA GLU A 159 -50.32 4.41 49.12
C GLU A 159 -50.53 4.58 50.62
N SER A 160 -51.80 4.39 50.97
CA SER A 160 -52.51 4.74 52.17
C SER A 160 -52.36 3.73 53.31
N ASP A 161 -52.88 4.17 54.47
CA ASP A 161 -53.41 3.40 55.60
C ASP A 161 -52.42 2.85 56.63
N SER A 162 -52.44 3.47 57.82
CA SER A 162 -53.09 2.84 58.98
C SER A 162 -53.19 3.81 60.16
N GLU A 163 -54.42 3.92 60.68
CA GLU A 163 -54.72 4.36 62.03
C GLU A 163 -53.91 3.55 63.05
N ASP A 164 -53.29 4.21 64.04
CA ASP A 164 -53.43 3.83 65.45
C ASP A 164 -52.60 4.73 66.40
N LEU A 165 -53.28 5.13 67.49
CA LEU A 165 -52.85 5.74 68.77
C LEU A 165 -52.83 7.27 68.90
#